data_AF-A0A9P3JYJ4-F1
#
_entry.id   AF-A0A9P3JYJ4-F1
#
_cell.length_a   1.000
_cell.length_b   1.000
_cell.length_c   1.000
_cell.angle_alpha   90.00
_cell.angle_beta   90.00
_cell.angle_gamma   90.00
#
_symmetry.space_group_name_H-M   'P 1'
#
loop_
_entity.id
_entity.type
_entity.pdbx_description
1 polymer ?
#
loop_
_entity_poly.entity_id
_entity_poly.type
_entity_poly.pdbx_seq_one_letter_code
_entity_poly.pdbx_strand_id
1 'polypeptide(L)'
;MTIVGYDMVKEYGKDDPNLLIVHDSLGFGKCHLSIAVPSYGIFERVNSIQDLIAMPQWSATNPLRIVTGYTHLGKRFFDQLDFPHVQLSTADGALEAAPAMGTADAILDLVSTGTTLKENNLKELKGADVLSSQGVFVVSRRALEERPGLLGMTKEMLERIEAHLCARDQYIVTANMRGLSEEDVAHRVLENTSFPGLQGPTISRVYSRGDDSPDGAAGIKVDYFSATVVVPRSHIYTSIRELRKAGGSGVLVTPVTYIFDEEPLRWKKLLNEIGL
;
A
#
# COMPACT_ATOMS: atom_id res chain seq x y z
N MET A 1 16.62 7.37 9.84
CA MET A 1 15.46 7.03 9.01
C MET A 1 15.44 5.51 8.84
N THR A 2 14.26 4.89 8.79
CA THR A 2 14.11 3.44 8.59
C THR A 2 12.72 3.10 8.05
N ILE A 3 12.54 1.87 7.56
CA ILE A 3 11.24 1.31 7.19
C ILE A 3 10.88 0.23 8.21
N VAL A 4 9.69 0.33 8.79
CA VAL A 4 9.16 -0.58 9.83
C VAL A 4 7.64 -0.74 9.67
N GLY A 5 7.05 -1.73 10.36
CA GLY A 5 5.59 -1.84 10.47
C GLY A 5 4.99 -0.72 11.34
N TYR A 6 3.82 -0.22 10.98
CA TYR A 6 3.14 0.84 11.74
C TYR A 6 2.74 0.38 13.16
N ASP A 7 2.41 -0.89 13.31
CA ASP A 7 2.23 -1.61 14.58
C ASP A 7 3.45 -1.46 15.49
N MET A 8 4.66 -1.68 14.98
CA MET A 8 5.90 -1.53 15.74
C MET A 8 6.13 -0.07 16.15
N VAL A 9 5.83 0.89 15.27
CA VAL A 9 5.92 2.31 15.60
C VAL A 9 4.97 2.66 16.75
N LYS A 10 3.75 2.12 16.75
CA LYS A 10 2.75 2.40 17.78
C LYS A 10 2.96 1.65 19.09
N GLU A 11 3.51 0.43 19.04
CA GLU A 11 3.84 -0.36 20.23
C GLU A 11 5.09 0.17 20.94
N TYR A 12 6.20 0.33 20.22
CA TYR A 12 7.49 0.69 20.81
C TYR A 12 7.71 2.20 20.86
N GLY A 13 7.19 2.94 19.88
CA GLY A 13 7.32 4.39 19.82
C GLY A 13 6.44 5.11 20.83
N LYS A 14 5.34 4.50 21.31
CA LYS A 14 4.47 5.04 22.38
C LYS A 14 4.07 6.51 22.18
N ASP A 15 3.77 6.87 20.93
CA ASP A 15 3.46 8.25 20.50
C ASP A 15 4.56 9.29 20.82
N ASP A 16 5.83 8.86 20.88
CA ASP A 16 6.98 9.76 21.01
C ASP A 16 7.00 10.79 19.86
N PRO A 17 6.91 12.10 20.14
CA PRO A 17 6.90 13.15 19.12
C PRO A 17 8.23 13.26 18.35
N ASN A 18 9.27 12.55 18.77
CA ASN A 18 10.52 12.42 18.03
C ASN A 18 10.43 11.43 16.86
N LEU A 19 9.41 10.57 16.80
CA LEU A 19 9.21 9.62 15.69
C LEU A 19 8.24 10.20 14.67
N LEU A 20 8.79 10.68 13.55
CA LEU A 20 8.01 11.27 12.47
C LEU A 20 7.74 10.23 11.38
N ILE A 21 6.48 10.14 10.95
CA ILE A 21 6.08 9.28 9.84
C ILE A 21 6.18 10.10 8.55
N VAL A 22 7.18 9.79 7.74
CA VAL A 22 7.44 10.46 6.46
C VAL A 22 6.51 9.91 5.38
N HIS A 23 6.28 8.59 5.37
CA HIS A 23 5.34 7.93 4.48
C HIS A 23 4.56 6.84 5.24
N ASP A 24 3.23 6.95 5.31
CA ASP A 24 2.37 6.07 6.12
C ASP A 24 1.83 4.83 5.37
N SER A 25 2.11 4.72 4.07
CA SER A 25 1.47 3.69 3.24
C SER A 25 2.37 3.14 2.13
N LEU A 26 3.39 2.37 2.49
CA LEU A 26 4.30 1.76 1.50
C LEU A 26 3.64 0.65 0.67
N GLY A 27 2.40 0.27 0.97
CA GLY A 27 1.62 -0.64 0.14
C GLY A 27 2.07 -2.10 0.19
N PHE A 28 2.81 -2.50 1.24
CA PHE A 28 3.17 -3.89 1.53
C PHE A 28 3.04 -4.17 3.04
N GLY A 29 3.03 -5.45 3.42
CA GLY A 29 2.95 -5.85 4.83
C GLY A 29 1.62 -5.51 5.49
N LYS A 30 0.52 -5.50 4.71
CA LYS A 30 -0.81 -5.17 5.20
C LYS A 30 -1.31 -6.24 6.18
N CYS A 31 -1.65 -5.81 7.37
CA CYS A 31 -2.26 -6.60 8.42
C CYS A 31 -3.06 -5.68 9.34
N HIS A 32 -3.81 -6.26 10.26
CA HIS A 32 -4.45 -5.54 11.35
C HIS A 32 -4.24 -6.31 12.65
N LEU A 33 -4.00 -5.59 13.73
CA LEU A 33 -3.89 -6.12 15.07
C LEU A 33 -5.30 -6.31 15.63
N SER A 34 -5.67 -7.55 15.99
CA SER A 34 -7.04 -7.88 16.40
C SER A 34 -7.07 -8.88 17.55
N ILE A 35 -8.17 -8.87 18.31
CA ILE A 35 -8.42 -9.86 19.36
C ILE A 35 -9.13 -11.07 18.76
N ALA A 36 -8.61 -12.25 19.05
CA ALA A 36 -9.21 -13.52 18.69
C ALA A 36 -9.46 -14.40 19.91
N VAL A 37 -10.59 -15.10 19.90
CA VAL A 37 -11.05 -16.02 20.96
C VAL A 37 -11.31 -17.41 20.38
N PRO A 38 -11.31 -18.49 21.19
CA PRO A 38 -11.78 -19.79 20.75
C PRO A 38 -13.15 -19.75 20.06
N SER A 39 -13.31 -20.52 18.99
CA SER A 39 -14.57 -20.59 18.24
C SER A 39 -15.65 -21.41 18.95
N TYR A 40 -15.26 -22.16 19.98
CA TYR A 40 -16.10 -23.12 20.70
C TYR A 40 -16.12 -22.83 22.21
N GLY A 41 -16.98 -23.54 22.94
CA GLY A 41 -17.07 -23.42 24.40
C GLY A 41 -17.75 -22.12 24.81
N ILE A 42 -17.25 -21.48 25.87
CA ILE A 42 -17.87 -20.27 26.45
C ILE A 42 -17.90 -19.07 25.48
N PHE A 43 -17.07 -19.10 24.44
CA PHE A 43 -16.95 -18.04 23.44
C PHE A 43 -17.77 -18.30 22.16
N GLU A 44 -18.45 -19.44 22.05
CA GLU A 44 -19.20 -19.82 20.84
C GLU A 44 -20.21 -18.74 20.41
N ARG A 45 -20.87 -18.09 21.38
CA ARG A 45 -21.84 -17.01 21.14
C ARG A 45 -21.27 -15.59 21.23
N VAL A 46 -19.98 -15.44 21.52
CA VAL A 46 -19.29 -14.15 21.60
C VAL A 46 -18.83 -13.76 20.20
N ASN A 47 -19.40 -12.71 19.61
CA ASN A 47 -19.11 -12.32 18.22
C ASN A 47 -18.61 -10.88 18.08
N SER A 48 -18.61 -10.12 19.17
CA SER A 48 -18.10 -8.75 19.24
C SER A 48 -17.27 -8.53 20.49
N ILE A 49 -16.47 -7.47 20.49
CA ILE A 49 -15.74 -7.06 21.69
C ILE A 49 -16.69 -6.71 22.84
N GLN A 50 -17.87 -6.16 22.53
CA GLN A 50 -18.92 -5.87 23.52
C GLN A 50 -19.46 -7.14 24.18
N ASP A 51 -19.67 -8.21 23.40
CA ASP A 51 -20.09 -9.50 23.95
C ASP A 51 -19.03 -10.07 24.90
N LEU A 52 -17.74 -9.91 24.56
CA LEU A 52 -16.63 -10.42 25.35
C LEU A 52 -16.52 -9.71 26.70
N ILE A 53 -16.59 -8.37 26.72
CA ILE A 53 -16.48 -7.59 27.97
C ILE A 53 -17.73 -7.74 28.85
N ALA A 54 -18.89 -8.03 28.27
CA ALA A 54 -20.15 -8.21 28.99
C ALA A 54 -20.27 -9.59 29.69
N MET A 55 -19.31 -10.50 29.49
CA MET A 55 -19.36 -11.81 30.13
C MET A 55 -19.21 -11.67 31.66
N PRO A 56 -20.08 -12.33 32.45
CA PRO A 56 -20.18 -12.11 33.90
C PRO A 56 -19.00 -12.68 34.70
N GLN A 57 -18.15 -13.50 34.07
CA GLN A 57 -17.05 -14.18 34.76
C GLN A 57 -15.82 -13.28 34.98
N TRP A 58 -15.73 -12.14 34.29
CA TRP A 58 -14.59 -11.25 34.39
C TRP A 58 -14.70 -10.38 35.64
N SER A 59 -13.67 -10.44 36.48
CA SER A 59 -13.62 -9.71 37.74
C SER A 59 -12.17 -9.42 38.12
N ALA A 60 -11.96 -8.66 39.19
CA ALA A 60 -10.62 -8.38 39.69
C ALA A 60 -9.84 -9.65 40.09
N THR A 61 -10.53 -10.71 40.52
CA THR A 61 -9.92 -11.99 40.91
C THR A 61 -9.89 -13.02 39.78
N ASN A 62 -10.62 -12.78 38.69
CA ASN A 62 -10.66 -13.63 37.51
C ASN A 62 -10.67 -12.74 36.24
N PRO A 63 -9.54 -12.10 35.90
CA PRO A 63 -9.46 -11.22 34.73
C PRO A 63 -9.48 -12.03 33.43
N LEU A 64 -9.90 -11.41 32.34
CA LEU A 64 -9.70 -11.93 31.00
C LEU A 64 -8.20 -11.98 30.69
N ARG A 65 -7.65 -13.19 30.50
CA ARG A 65 -6.22 -13.37 30.22
C ARG A 65 -5.98 -13.32 28.72
N ILE A 66 -5.11 -12.42 28.28
CA ILE A 66 -4.78 -12.26 26.87
C ILE A 66 -3.27 -12.34 26.69
N VAL A 67 -2.84 -13.24 25.81
CA VAL A 67 -1.43 -13.28 25.40
C VAL A 67 -1.20 -12.41 24.17
N THR A 68 -0.13 -11.61 24.20
CA THR A 68 0.20 -10.68 23.12
C THR A 68 1.65 -10.25 23.15
N GLY A 69 2.21 -9.95 21.97
CA GLY A 69 3.44 -9.16 21.84
C GLY A 69 3.21 -7.64 21.94
N TYR A 70 1.95 -7.19 21.98
CA TYR A 70 1.54 -5.78 21.88
C TYR A 70 0.95 -5.27 23.19
N THR A 71 1.76 -5.26 24.24
CA THR A 71 1.32 -4.91 25.61
C THR A 71 0.85 -3.46 25.72
N HIS A 72 1.51 -2.52 25.05
CA HIS A 72 1.16 -1.10 25.09
C HIS A 72 -0.15 -0.84 24.34
N LEU A 73 -0.27 -1.37 23.12
CA LEU A 73 -1.49 -1.21 22.32
C LEU A 73 -2.68 -1.96 22.92
N GLY A 74 -2.46 -3.18 23.42
CA GLY A 74 -3.49 -3.94 24.12
C GLY A 74 -4.02 -3.18 25.33
N LYS A 75 -3.12 -2.65 26.18
CA LYS A 75 -3.53 -1.88 27.35
C LYS A 75 -4.35 -0.66 26.95
N ARG A 76 -3.84 0.13 26.00
CA ARG A 76 -4.54 1.32 25.49
C ARG A 76 -5.93 0.99 24.93
N PHE A 77 -6.06 -0.12 24.22
CA PHE A 77 -7.34 -0.56 23.66
C PHE A 77 -8.37 -0.85 24.76
N PHE A 78 -8.01 -1.59 25.80
CA PHE A 78 -8.93 -1.89 26.91
C PHE A 78 -9.19 -0.69 27.83
N ASP A 79 -8.20 0.19 28.01
CA ASP A 79 -8.39 1.47 28.72
C ASP A 79 -9.44 2.34 28.00
N GLN A 80 -9.46 2.36 26.66
CA GLN A 80 -10.47 3.08 25.86
C GLN A 80 -11.87 2.46 25.92
N LEU A 81 -11.97 1.18 26.29
CA LEU A 81 -13.23 0.46 26.47
C LEU A 81 -13.73 0.49 27.92
N ASP A 82 -13.04 1.20 28.81
CA ASP A 82 -13.32 1.20 30.26
C ASP A 82 -13.41 -0.21 30.87
N PHE A 83 -12.57 -1.15 30.38
CA PHE A 83 -12.58 -2.54 30.82
C PHE A 83 -11.32 -2.89 31.66
N PRO A 84 -11.38 -2.77 33.00
CA PRO A 84 -10.22 -2.99 33.87
C PRO A 84 -9.93 -4.47 34.18
N HIS A 85 -10.84 -5.38 33.85
CA HIS A 85 -10.74 -6.81 34.18
C HIS A 85 -9.98 -7.60 33.11
N VAL A 86 -8.82 -7.10 32.72
CA VAL A 86 -7.94 -7.70 31.71
C VAL A 86 -6.53 -7.90 32.25
N GLN A 87 -5.92 -9.03 31.94
CA GLN A 87 -4.52 -9.32 32.22
C GLN A 87 -3.80 -9.64 30.91
N LEU A 88 -2.84 -8.78 30.55
CA LEU A 88 -1.99 -9.00 29.40
C LEU A 88 -0.71 -9.74 29.83
N SER A 89 -0.35 -10.78 29.08
CA SER A 89 0.92 -11.49 29.23
C SER A 89 1.62 -11.64 27.89
N THR A 90 2.94 -11.79 27.93
CA THR A 90 3.77 -12.12 26.77
C THR A 90 4.06 -13.61 26.78
N ALA A 91 4.11 -14.25 25.61
CA ALA A 91 4.61 -15.62 25.47
C ALA A 91 5.65 -15.69 24.37
N ASP A 92 6.64 -16.57 24.58
CA ASP A 92 7.59 -16.96 23.56
C ASP A 92 6.99 -18.13 22.76
N GLY A 93 6.91 -18.00 21.42
CA GLY A 93 6.42 -19.06 20.53
C GLY A 93 5.07 -18.76 19.87
N ALA A 94 4.30 -19.80 19.54
CA ALA A 94 3.01 -19.67 18.85
C ALA A 94 1.92 -19.21 19.82
N LEU A 95 1.58 -17.91 19.78
CA LEU A 95 0.55 -17.31 20.63
C LEU A 95 -0.79 -18.01 20.46
N GLU A 96 -1.09 -18.50 19.26
CA GLU A 96 -2.37 -19.11 18.88
C GLU A 96 -2.66 -20.42 19.63
N ALA A 97 -1.64 -21.08 20.16
CA ALA A 97 -1.79 -22.28 20.98
C ALA A 97 -2.19 -21.96 22.43
N ALA A 98 -1.96 -20.73 22.91
CA ALA A 98 -2.13 -20.37 24.31
C ALA A 98 -3.56 -20.60 24.85
N PRO A 99 -4.64 -20.31 24.08
CA PRO A 99 -6.00 -20.65 24.50
C PRO A 99 -6.24 -22.15 24.62
N ALA A 100 -5.77 -22.96 23.66
CA ALA A 100 -5.91 -24.41 23.70
C ALA A 100 -5.14 -25.05 24.86
N MET A 101 -3.99 -24.46 25.24
CA MET A 101 -3.19 -24.86 26.40
C MET A 101 -3.76 -24.36 27.74
N GLY A 102 -4.79 -23.52 27.73
CA GLY A 102 -5.41 -22.95 28.94
C GLY A 102 -4.60 -21.85 29.63
N THR A 103 -3.53 -21.39 29.00
CA THR A 103 -2.63 -20.35 29.54
C THR A 103 -3.17 -18.93 29.32
N ALA A 104 -4.05 -18.76 28.34
CA ALA A 104 -4.79 -17.53 28.07
C ALA A 104 -6.25 -17.86 27.71
N ASP A 105 -7.12 -16.86 27.74
CA ASP A 105 -8.52 -16.97 27.32
C ASP A 105 -8.70 -16.44 25.88
N ALA A 106 -7.88 -15.46 25.48
CA ALA A 106 -7.85 -14.86 24.15
C ALA A 106 -6.41 -14.53 23.73
N ILE A 107 -6.23 -14.16 22.47
CA ILE A 107 -4.98 -13.61 21.95
C ILE A 107 -5.22 -12.23 21.34
N LEU A 108 -4.19 -11.39 21.35
CA LEU A 108 -4.14 -10.15 20.58
C LEU A 108 -2.92 -10.24 19.67
N ASP A 109 -3.16 -10.39 18.37
CA ASP A 109 -2.09 -10.61 17.38
C ASP A 109 -2.43 -10.05 15.99
N LEU A 110 -1.42 -9.99 15.13
CA LEU A 110 -1.56 -9.54 13.75
C LEU A 110 -2.30 -10.57 12.90
N VAL A 111 -3.32 -10.09 12.19
CA VAL A 111 -4.09 -10.86 11.24
C VAL A 111 -3.88 -10.29 9.84
N SER A 112 -3.67 -11.17 8.86
CA SER A 112 -3.64 -10.79 7.43
C SER A 112 -4.75 -11.48 6.64
N THR A 113 -4.65 -12.80 6.45
CA THR A 113 -5.71 -13.60 5.78
C THR A 113 -6.66 -14.30 6.75
N GLY A 114 -6.32 -14.33 8.04
CA GLY A 114 -7.05 -15.09 9.07
C GLY A 114 -6.84 -16.61 9.02
N THR A 115 -5.94 -17.13 8.18
CA THR A 115 -5.69 -18.57 8.04
C THR A 115 -5.20 -19.19 9.35
N THR A 116 -4.20 -18.57 9.99
CA THR A 116 -3.60 -19.07 11.24
C THR A 116 -4.61 -19.16 12.38
N LEU A 117 -5.51 -18.18 12.47
CA LEU A 117 -6.60 -18.21 13.47
C LEU A 117 -7.53 -19.40 13.23
N LYS A 118 -7.95 -19.62 11.99
CA LYS A 118 -8.84 -20.74 11.63
C LYS A 118 -8.19 -22.10 11.92
N GLU A 119 -6.91 -22.26 11.61
CA GLU A 119 -6.16 -23.50 11.88
C GLU A 119 -6.07 -23.81 13.39
N ASN A 120 -6.10 -22.78 14.23
CA ASN A 120 -6.11 -22.91 15.69
C ASN A 120 -7.51 -22.83 16.31
N ASN A 121 -8.58 -22.93 15.50
CA ASN A 121 -9.97 -22.82 15.93
C ASN A 121 -10.29 -21.50 16.65
N LEU A 122 -9.63 -20.41 16.29
CA LEU A 122 -9.88 -19.07 16.80
C LEU A 122 -10.73 -18.27 15.81
N LYS A 123 -11.51 -17.33 16.35
CA LYS A 123 -12.29 -16.37 15.56
C LYS A 123 -12.00 -14.94 16.01
N GLU A 124 -11.96 -14.03 15.04
CA GLU A 124 -11.89 -12.60 15.29
C GLU A 124 -13.23 -12.07 15.79
N LEU A 125 -13.18 -11.07 16.65
CA LEU A 125 -14.38 -10.41 17.16
C LEU A 125 -14.65 -9.12 16.41
N LYS A 126 -15.93 -8.85 16.12
CA LYS A 126 -16.34 -7.57 15.55
C LYS A 126 -15.99 -6.42 16.49
N GLY A 127 -15.34 -5.38 15.96
CA GLY A 127 -14.94 -4.20 16.73
C GLY A 127 -13.70 -4.43 17.60
N ALA A 128 -12.98 -5.53 17.40
CA ALA A 128 -11.73 -5.82 18.08
C ALA A 128 -10.47 -5.44 17.27
N ASP A 129 -10.64 -4.74 16.14
CA ASP A 129 -9.54 -4.18 15.37
C ASP A 129 -8.87 -3.05 16.16
N VAL A 130 -7.70 -3.33 16.73
CA VAL A 130 -6.92 -2.39 17.53
C VAL A 130 -6.18 -1.39 16.64
N LEU A 131 -5.61 -1.88 15.53
CA LEU A 131 -4.78 -1.08 14.64
C LEU A 131 -4.67 -1.72 13.25
N SER A 132 -4.89 -0.95 12.18
CA SER A 132 -4.45 -1.37 10.84
C SER A 132 -2.99 -1.02 10.64
N SER A 133 -2.17 -1.97 10.16
CA SER A 133 -0.73 -1.80 9.95
C SER A 133 -0.31 -2.12 8.51
N GLN A 134 0.75 -1.45 8.09
CA GLN A 134 1.52 -1.73 6.89
C GLN A 134 2.93 -1.16 7.04
N GLY A 135 3.79 -1.40 6.06
CA GLY A 135 5.12 -0.77 6.01
C GLY A 135 5.00 0.76 5.97
N VAL A 136 5.76 1.43 6.85
CA VAL A 136 5.87 2.89 6.94
C VAL A 136 7.34 3.32 6.89
N PHE A 137 7.59 4.49 6.32
CA PHE A 137 8.90 5.14 6.32
C PHE A 137 8.93 6.21 7.42
N VAL A 138 9.85 6.06 8.38
CA VAL A 138 9.94 6.92 9.55
C VAL A 138 11.33 7.54 9.71
N VAL A 139 11.38 8.69 10.37
CA VAL A 139 12.62 9.39 10.72
C VAL A 139 12.54 9.96 12.12
N SER A 140 13.70 10.08 12.78
CA SER A 140 13.78 10.76 14.07
C SER A 140 13.90 12.26 13.85
N ARG A 141 13.03 13.06 14.50
CA ARG A 141 13.08 14.53 14.52
C ARG A 141 14.45 15.03 14.95
N ARG A 142 14.90 14.60 16.13
CA ARG A 142 16.23 14.93 16.67
C ARG A 142 17.36 14.63 15.67
N ALA A 143 17.29 13.49 14.98
CA ALA A 143 18.30 13.14 13.99
C ALA A 143 18.30 14.08 12.76
N LEU A 144 17.14 14.62 12.36
CA LEU A 144 17.05 15.61 11.27
C LEU A 144 17.77 16.91 11.66
N GLU A 145 17.67 17.32 12.92
CA GLU A 145 18.31 18.52 13.46
C GLU A 145 19.82 18.35 13.66
N GLU A 146 20.23 17.22 14.24
CA GLU A 146 21.62 16.98 14.65
C GLU A 146 22.53 16.48 13.51
N ARG A 147 21.99 15.89 12.45
CA ARG A 147 22.77 15.24 11.38
C ARG A 147 22.63 16.00 10.06
N PRO A 148 23.63 16.82 9.68
CA PRO A 148 23.63 17.53 8.40
C PRO A 148 23.41 16.59 7.22
N GLY A 149 22.58 17.00 6.26
CA GLY A 149 22.28 16.24 5.04
C GLY A 149 21.20 15.16 5.19
N LEU A 150 20.82 14.75 6.41
CA LEU A 150 19.78 13.73 6.60
C LEU A 150 18.41 14.19 6.06
N LEU A 151 18.10 15.48 6.17
CA LEU A 151 16.87 16.06 5.63
C LEU A 151 16.80 15.89 4.10
N GLY A 152 17.90 16.14 3.40
CA GLY A 152 17.99 15.94 1.95
C GLY A 152 17.87 14.47 1.54
N MET A 153 18.54 13.56 2.27
CA MET A 153 18.41 12.12 2.06
C MET A 153 16.98 11.62 2.32
N THR A 154 16.32 12.16 3.34
CA THR A 154 14.91 11.86 3.65
C THR A 154 14.00 12.30 2.50
N LYS A 155 14.22 13.50 1.95
CA LYS A 155 13.49 14.00 0.78
C LYS A 155 13.67 13.08 -0.43
N GLU A 156 14.91 12.77 -0.79
CA GLU A 156 15.23 11.89 -1.93
C GLU A 156 14.59 10.51 -1.79
N MET A 157 14.64 9.92 -0.59
CA MET A 157 13.99 8.64 -0.31
C MET A 157 12.47 8.73 -0.42
N LEU A 158 11.85 9.77 0.13
CA LEU A 158 10.41 10.00 0.01
C LEU A 158 9.98 10.13 -1.45
N GLU A 159 10.65 10.97 -2.24
CA GLU A 159 10.34 11.17 -3.67
C GLU A 159 10.49 9.87 -4.46
N ARG A 160 11.55 9.08 -4.22
CA ARG A 160 11.72 7.77 -4.86
C ARG A 160 10.63 6.78 -4.47
N ILE A 161 10.24 6.75 -3.20
CA ILE A 161 9.16 5.88 -2.72
C ILE A 161 7.84 6.25 -3.41
N GLU A 162 7.45 7.53 -3.41
CA GLU A 162 6.21 7.96 -4.05
C GLU A 162 6.24 7.69 -5.57
N ALA A 163 7.35 8.01 -6.23
CA ALA A 163 7.51 7.77 -7.66
C ALA A 163 7.44 6.28 -8.00
N HIS A 164 7.98 5.41 -7.15
CA HIS A 164 7.89 3.96 -7.33
C HIS A 164 6.47 3.44 -7.15
N LEU A 165 5.78 3.89 -6.09
CA LEU A 165 4.40 3.49 -5.82
C LEU A 165 3.46 3.94 -6.94
N CYS A 166 3.66 5.14 -7.48
CA CYS A 166 2.95 5.62 -8.66
C CYS A 166 3.23 4.74 -9.89
N ALA A 167 4.51 4.44 -10.15
CA ALA A 167 4.91 3.64 -11.31
C ALA A 167 4.44 2.18 -11.27
N ARG A 168 4.40 1.56 -10.09
CA ARG A 168 4.04 0.14 -9.89
C ARG A 168 2.70 -0.23 -10.51
N ASP A 169 1.76 0.70 -10.50
CA ASP A 169 0.39 0.52 -10.96
C ASP A 169 0.16 1.08 -12.38
N GLN A 170 1.24 1.34 -13.13
CA GLN A 170 1.22 1.91 -14.47
C GLN A 170 2.08 1.10 -15.46
N TYR A 171 1.72 1.20 -16.73
CA TYR A 171 2.53 0.71 -17.84
C TYR A 171 2.65 1.77 -18.92
N ILE A 172 3.80 1.81 -19.59
CA ILE A 172 3.92 2.52 -20.86
C ILE A 172 3.43 1.58 -21.95
N VAL A 173 2.47 2.05 -22.74
CA VAL A 173 1.91 1.35 -23.89
C VAL A 173 2.27 2.13 -25.14
N THR A 174 2.99 1.50 -26.05
CA THR A 174 3.40 2.09 -27.33
C THR A 174 2.77 1.31 -28.47
N ALA A 175 2.09 1.98 -29.39
CA ALA A 175 1.44 1.36 -30.54
C ALA A 175 1.84 2.07 -31.84
N ASN A 176 2.07 1.30 -32.90
CA ASN A 176 2.26 1.84 -34.24
C ASN A 176 0.89 2.03 -34.91
N MET A 177 0.61 3.24 -35.36
CA MET A 177 -0.65 3.65 -35.97
C MET A 177 -0.38 4.24 -37.34
N ARG A 178 -1.13 3.79 -38.36
CA ARG A 178 -1.13 4.51 -39.64
C ARG A 178 -1.84 5.83 -39.49
N GLY A 179 -1.36 6.91 -40.10
CA GLY A 179 -2.00 8.21 -40.05
C GLY A 179 -1.48 9.17 -41.12
N LEU A 180 -2.15 10.31 -41.25
CA LEU A 180 -1.77 11.36 -42.20
C LEU A 180 -0.82 12.39 -41.57
N SER A 181 -0.98 12.67 -40.28
CA SER A 181 -0.13 13.55 -39.49
C SER A 181 -0.10 13.12 -38.03
N GLU A 182 0.80 13.72 -37.25
CA GLU A 182 0.86 13.54 -35.80
C GLU A 182 -0.47 13.91 -35.13
N GLU A 183 -1.10 15.02 -35.57
CA GLU A 183 -2.37 15.50 -35.03
C GLU A 183 -3.53 14.55 -35.32
N ASP A 184 -3.59 13.98 -36.52
CA ASP A 184 -4.61 12.97 -36.88
C ASP A 184 -4.54 11.74 -35.94
N VAL A 185 -3.32 11.25 -35.68
CA VAL A 185 -3.12 10.11 -34.78
C VAL A 185 -3.44 10.51 -33.33
N ALA A 186 -3.02 11.70 -32.88
CA ALA A 186 -3.34 12.20 -31.55
C ALA A 186 -4.86 12.31 -31.33
N HIS A 187 -5.59 12.91 -32.28
CA HIS A 187 -7.05 13.01 -32.24
C HIS A 187 -7.71 11.63 -32.14
N ARG A 188 -7.31 10.68 -32.98
CA ARG A 188 -7.86 9.32 -32.93
C ARG A 188 -7.59 8.61 -31.61
N VAL A 189 -6.40 8.77 -31.03
CA VAL A 189 -6.11 8.19 -29.71
C VAL A 189 -6.97 8.85 -28.63
N LEU A 190 -7.08 10.17 -28.61
CA LEU A 190 -7.86 10.91 -27.62
C LEU A 190 -9.36 10.62 -27.70
N GLU A 191 -9.92 10.44 -28.89
CA GLU A 191 -11.35 10.16 -29.09
C GLU A 191 -11.73 8.69 -28.83
N ASN A 192 -10.82 7.75 -29.11
CA ASN A 192 -11.14 6.32 -29.09
C ASN A 192 -10.55 5.56 -27.90
N THR A 193 -9.83 6.23 -27.00
CA THR A 193 -9.26 5.59 -25.80
C THR A 193 -9.78 6.23 -24.53
N SER A 194 -10.07 5.38 -23.54
CA SER A 194 -10.51 5.82 -22.21
C SER A 194 -9.33 6.33 -21.36
N PHE A 195 -8.09 6.08 -21.78
CA PHE A 195 -6.86 6.41 -21.04
C PHE A 195 -5.85 7.06 -21.99
N PRO A 196 -5.91 8.39 -22.17
CA PRO A 196 -5.06 9.08 -23.12
C PRO A 196 -3.62 9.30 -22.64
N GLY A 197 -3.23 8.73 -21.48
CA GLY A 197 -1.96 9.00 -20.83
C GLY A 197 -2.08 10.00 -19.67
N LEU A 198 -0.94 10.32 -19.03
CA LEU A 198 -0.91 11.26 -17.90
C LEU A 198 -1.32 12.69 -18.32
N GLN A 199 -0.83 13.14 -19.48
CA GLN A 199 -1.14 14.46 -20.06
C GLN A 199 -1.73 14.36 -21.48
N GLY A 200 -1.58 13.19 -22.11
CA GLY A 200 -1.91 12.95 -23.52
C GLY A 200 -0.93 11.97 -24.16
N PRO A 201 -1.22 11.52 -25.39
CA PRO A 201 -0.35 10.61 -26.12
C PRO A 201 0.87 11.34 -26.68
N THR A 202 2.05 10.74 -26.52
CA THR A 202 3.25 11.18 -27.25
C THR A 202 3.23 10.54 -28.63
N ILE A 203 3.22 11.36 -29.69
CA ILE A 203 3.20 10.89 -31.08
C ILE A 203 4.57 11.16 -31.74
N SER A 204 5.14 10.17 -32.41
CA SER A 204 6.43 10.28 -33.12
C SER A 204 6.37 9.61 -34.48
N ARG A 205 7.06 10.16 -35.49
CA ARG A 205 7.09 9.60 -36.85
C ARG A 205 7.82 8.25 -36.89
N VAL A 206 7.25 7.30 -37.61
CA VAL A 206 7.89 6.01 -37.92
C VAL A 206 8.17 5.98 -39.42
N TYR A 207 9.46 5.99 -39.74
CA TYR A 207 9.95 5.98 -41.11
C TYR A 207 10.02 4.55 -41.63
N SER A 208 9.43 4.30 -42.79
CA SER A 208 9.51 3.04 -43.51
C SER A 208 10.12 3.26 -44.89
N ARG A 209 10.64 2.19 -45.48
CA ARG A 209 11.08 2.22 -46.88
C ARG A 209 9.87 2.51 -47.77
N GLY A 210 9.97 3.56 -48.58
CA GLY A 210 9.03 3.87 -49.65
C GLY A 210 9.48 3.25 -50.98
N ASP A 211 8.55 3.21 -51.93
CA ASP A 211 8.85 2.83 -53.30
C ASP A 211 9.69 3.93 -53.98
N ASP A 212 10.53 3.49 -54.92
CA ASP A 212 11.76 4.14 -55.42
C ASP A 212 11.74 5.66 -55.66
N SER A 213 12.82 6.32 -55.23
CA SER A 213 13.19 7.65 -55.73
C SER A 213 13.78 7.49 -57.15
N PRO A 214 13.57 8.43 -58.08
CA PRO A 214 14.13 8.36 -59.43
C PRO A 214 15.68 8.25 -59.49
N ASP A 215 16.37 8.56 -58.39
CA ASP A 215 17.84 8.51 -58.28
C ASP A 215 18.40 7.22 -57.65
N GLY A 216 17.60 6.16 -57.48
CA GLY A 216 18.08 4.86 -56.98
C GLY A 216 18.41 4.81 -55.47
N ALA A 217 18.22 5.91 -54.75
CA ALA A 217 18.18 5.92 -53.29
C ALA A 217 16.82 5.39 -52.81
N ALA A 218 16.82 4.46 -51.85
CA ALA A 218 15.59 3.97 -51.23
C ALA A 218 14.81 5.17 -50.65
N GLY A 219 13.65 5.47 -51.22
CA GLY A 219 12.79 6.56 -50.75
C GLY A 219 12.41 6.31 -49.29
N ILE A 220 12.33 7.36 -48.49
CA ILE A 220 11.84 7.28 -47.11
C ILE A 220 10.40 7.79 -47.10
N LYS A 221 9.48 7.03 -46.50
CA LYS A 221 8.06 7.38 -46.36
C LYS A 221 7.65 7.36 -44.89
N VAL A 222 6.76 8.27 -44.51
CA VAL A 222 6.13 8.30 -43.17
C VAL A 222 4.67 7.93 -43.34
N ASP A 223 4.37 6.64 -43.20
CA ASP A 223 2.99 6.13 -43.20
C ASP A 223 2.48 5.81 -41.79
N TYR A 224 3.40 5.74 -40.82
CA TYR A 224 3.15 5.29 -39.48
C TYR A 224 3.64 6.31 -38.46
N PHE A 225 2.98 6.31 -37.32
CA PHE A 225 3.34 7.06 -36.14
C PHE A 225 3.34 6.11 -34.94
N SER A 226 4.27 6.33 -34.02
CA SER A 226 4.31 5.65 -32.73
C SER A 226 3.56 6.50 -31.73
N ALA A 227 2.46 5.96 -31.19
CA ALA A 227 1.68 6.58 -30.13
C ALA A 227 2.04 5.93 -28.80
N THR A 228 2.52 6.72 -27.85
CA THR A 228 2.91 6.24 -26.51
C THR A 228 2.02 6.88 -25.45
N VAL A 229 1.41 6.05 -24.60
CA VAL A 229 0.52 6.46 -23.49
C VAL A 229 0.89 5.71 -22.23
N VAL A 230 0.66 6.34 -21.06
CA VAL A 230 0.74 5.68 -19.76
C VAL A 230 -0.65 5.17 -19.38
N VAL A 231 -0.75 3.90 -19.04
CA VAL A 231 -2.03 3.23 -18.79
C VAL A 231 -2.01 2.54 -17.42
N PRO A 232 -3.08 2.66 -16.61
CA PRO A 232 -3.20 1.94 -15.36
C PRO A 232 -3.14 0.41 -15.56
N ARG A 233 -2.45 -0.28 -14.68
CA ARG A 233 -2.30 -1.75 -14.71
C ARG A 233 -3.62 -2.49 -14.76
N SER A 234 -4.64 -2.00 -14.06
CA SER A 234 -5.99 -2.56 -14.03
C SER A 234 -6.75 -2.45 -15.37
N HIS A 235 -6.30 -1.60 -16.30
CA HIS A 235 -7.00 -1.31 -17.55
C HIS A 235 -6.23 -1.68 -18.82
N ILE A 236 -5.04 -2.28 -18.69
CA ILE A 236 -4.16 -2.65 -19.83
C ILE A 236 -4.92 -3.32 -20.97
N TYR A 237 -5.71 -4.36 -20.66
CA TYR A 237 -6.41 -5.13 -21.68
C TYR A 237 -7.43 -4.27 -22.45
N THR A 238 -8.20 -3.45 -21.74
CA THR A 238 -9.18 -2.54 -22.32
C THR A 238 -8.49 -1.52 -23.22
N SER A 239 -7.41 -0.90 -22.75
CA SER A 239 -6.64 0.10 -23.51
C SER A 239 -6.00 -0.49 -24.77
N ILE A 240 -5.45 -1.71 -24.71
CA ILE A 240 -4.91 -2.39 -25.90
C ILE A 240 -6.02 -2.61 -26.94
N ARG A 241 -7.21 -3.02 -26.50
CA ARG A 241 -8.35 -3.24 -27.41
C ARG A 241 -8.81 -1.94 -28.06
N GLU A 242 -8.89 -0.85 -27.30
CA GLU A 242 -9.24 0.49 -27.79
C GLU A 242 -8.19 1.01 -28.78
N LEU A 243 -6.90 0.91 -28.45
CA LEU A 243 -5.81 1.29 -29.36
C LEU A 243 -5.85 0.48 -30.67
N ARG A 244 -6.13 -0.82 -30.61
CA ARG A 244 -6.30 -1.65 -31.81
C ARG A 244 -7.49 -1.21 -32.65
N LYS A 245 -8.63 -0.86 -32.04
CA LYS A 245 -9.79 -0.32 -32.75
C LYS A 245 -9.48 1.02 -33.42
N ALA A 246 -8.64 1.86 -32.80
CA ALA A 246 -8.19 3.14 -33.36
C ALA A 246 -7.18 2.98 -34.52
N GLY A 247 -6.82 1.75 -34.91
CA GLY A 247 -5.86 1.46 -35.97
C GLY A 247 -4.44 1.18 -35.49
N GLY A 248 -4.25 0.97 -34.18
CA GLY A 248 -2.98 0.60 -33.57
C GLY A 248 -2.60 -0.87 -33.77
N SER A 249 -1.31 -1.09 -34.02
CA SER A 249 -0.70 -2.40 -34.26
C SER A 249 0.68 -2.45 -33.61
N GLY A 250 1.24 -3.66 -33.43
CA GLY A 250 2.54 -3.82 -32.78
C GLY A 250 2.60 -3.22 -31.38
N VAL A 251 1.53 -3.41 -30.58
CA VAL A 251 1.40 -2.79 -29.25
C VAL A 251 2.41 -3.38 -28.28
N LEU A 252 3.35 -2.56 -27.83
CA LEU A 252 4.34 -2.86 -26.81
C LEU A 252 3.84 -2.39 -25.44
N VAL A 253 4.14 -3.17 -24.40
CA VAL A 253 3.78 -2.85 -23.02
C VAL A 253 5.04 -2.98 -22.17
N THR A 254 5.44 -1.90 -21.51
CA THR A 254 6.68 -1.82 -20.75
C THR A 254 6.41 -1.34 -19.33
N PRO A 255 6.89 -2.04 -18.29
CA PRO A 255 6.75 -1.58 -16.91
C PRO A 255 7.62 -0.34 -16.67
N VAL A 256 7.22 0.49 -15.70
CA VAL A 256 7.96 1.69 -15.30
C VAL A 256 8.48 1.51 -13.88
N THR A 257 9.72 1.95 -13.62
CA THR A 257 10.33 1.85 -12.28
C THR A 257 9.96 3.03 -11.38
N TYR A 258 9.94 4.24 -11.95
CA TYR A 258 9.62 5.49 -11.26
C TYR A 258 8.84 6.43 -12.18
N ILE A 259 7.80 7.07 -11.65
CA ILE A 259 7.10 8.19 -12.27
C ILE A 259 7.20 9.34 -11.27
N PHE A 260 8.12 10.27 -11.52
CA PHE A 260 8.23 11.50 -10.73
C PHE A 260 7.19 12.49 -11.24
N ASP A 261 6.39 13.00 -10.31
CA ASP A 261 5.38 14.01 -10.57
C ASP A 261 5.70 15.26 -9.74
N GLU A 262 4.70 16.10 -9.47
CA GLU A 262 4.79 17.21 -8.52
C GLU A 262 5.34 16.78 -7.15
N GLU A 263 5.91 17.75 -6.44
CA GLU A 263 6.50 17.52 -5.12
C GLU A 263 5.47 16.90 -4.14
N PRO A 264 5.81 15.79 -3.47
CA PRO A 264 4.95 15.11 -2.52
C PRO A 264 4.30 16.05 -1.50
N LEU A 265 2.97 16.00 -1.36
CA LEU A 265 2.28 16.73 -0.27
C LEU A 265 2.78 16.30 1.12
N ARG A 266 3.25 15.05 1.24
CA ARG A 266 3.88 14.52 2.47
C ARG A 266 5.15 15.28 2.84
N TRP A 267 5.92 15.74 1.85
CA TRP A 267 7.12 16.52 2.11
C TRP A 267 6.76 17.85 2.77
N LYS A 268 5.77 18.57 2.22
CA LYS A 268 5.27 19.82 2.80
C LYS A 268 4.72 19.63 4.22
N LYS A 269 4.00 18.52 4.46
CA LYS A 269 3.53 18.17 5.81
C LYS A 269 4.66 17.93 6.79
N LEU A 270 5.70 17.20 6.39
CA LEU A 270 6.86 16.93 7.22
C LEU A 270 7.59 18.23 7.59
N LEU A 271 7.81 19.14 6.63
CA LEU A 271 8.45 20.44 6.87
C LEU A 271 7.66 21.26 7.90
N ASN A 272 6.34 21.37 7.73
CA ASN A 272 5.47 22.04 8.69
C ASN A 272 5.58 21.40 10.10
N GLU A 273 5.65 20.07 10.18
CA GLU A 273 5.75 19.33 11.44
C GLU A 273 7.10 19.58 12.16
N ILE A 274 8.16 19.87 11.41
CA ILE A 274 9.49 20.23 11.95
C ILE A 274 9.74 21.75 12.03
N GLY A 275 8.76 22.57 11.68
CA GLY A 275 8.84 24.03 11.78
C GLY A 275 9.72 24.69 10.72
N LEU A 276 9.84 24.07 9.54
CA LEU A 276 10.56 24.59 8.36
C LEU A 276 9.62 24.96 7.21
#